data_AF-A0A136M348-F1
#
_entry.id   AF-A0A136M348-F1
#
_cell.length_a   1.000
_cell.length_b   1.000
_cell.length_c   1.000
_cell.angle_alpha   90.00
_cell.angle_beta   90.00
_cell.angle_gamma   90.00
#
_symmetry.space_group_name_H-M   'P 1'
#
loop_
_entity.id
_entity.type
_entity.pdbx_description
1 polymer ?
#
loop_
_entity_poly.entity_id
_entity_poly.type
_entity_poly.pdbx_seq_one_letter_code
_entity_poly.pdbx_strand_id
1 'polypeptide(L)'
;MIVRYRKILLLLGLTIGLSPLVMGQQDTVRTDTTRIRITNPYRPTFRLRDRYGDPFSYYRSFSPLFLQDAKNLNFELQIDTGRHYNIYEKMGTLNFRPPTSISFDEFNAEQYKLIKREYWQTRSKALDGESAVSGRGLIPKIYVSPVLDRIFGGSYVELIPRGFVNLDFGAQFQKN
;
A
#
# COMPACT_ATOMS: atom_id res chain seq x y z
N MET A 1 -12.11 74.27 -30.73
CA MET A 1 -13.53 74.01 -30.35
C MET A 1 -14.20 73.33 -31.53
N ILE A 2 -14.56 72.05 -31.41
CA ILE A 2 -15.64 71.33 -32.13
C ILE A 2 -15.59 69.88 -31.61
N VAL A 3 -16.60 69.52 -30.84
CA VAL A 3 -16.80 68.21 -30.22
C VAL A 3 -17.56 67.34 -31.21
N ARG A 4 -17.09 66.11 -31.48
CA ARG A 4 -17.84 65.10 -32.24
C ARG A 4 -18.10 63.87 -31.35
N TYR A 5 -19.35 63.72 -30.92
CA TYR A 5 -19.88 62.55 -30.23
C TYR A 5 -19.94 61.34 -31.19
N ARG A 6 -19.38 60.20 -30.78
CA ARG A 6 -19.62 58.90 -31.46
C ARG A 6 -20.68 58.13 -30.67
N LYS A 7 -21.81 57.85 -31.33
CA LYS A 7 -22.90 57.04 -30.79
C LYS A 7 -22.43 55.58 -30.66
N ILE A 8 -22.60 55.04 -29.46
CA ILE A 8 -22.39 53.63 -29.10
C ILE A 8 -23.67 52.87 -29.47
N LEU A 9 -23.53 51.77 -30.22
CA LEU A 9 -24.61 50.81 -30.45
C LEU A 9 -24.12 49.43 -30.00
N LEU A 10 -24.63 48.97 -28.86
CA LEU A 10 -24.43 47.63 -28.31
C LEU A 10 -25.41 46.66 -28.97
N LEU A 11 -24.88 45.67 -29.71
CA LEU A 11 -25.64 44.52 -30.17
C LEU A 11 -25.22 43.29 -29.35
N LEU A 12 -26.07 42.95 -28.37
CA LEU A 12 -26.04 41.70 -27.62
C LEU A 12 -26.53 40.56 -28.53
N GLY A 13 -25.59 39.78 -29.07
CA GLY A 13 -25.88 38.53 -29.75
C GLY A 13 -25.67 37.33 -28.81
N LEU A 14 -26.77 36.74 -28.32
CA LEU A 14 -26.76 35.48 -27.58
C LEU A 14 -26.62 34.32 -28.57
N THR A 15 -25.38 33.89 -28.86
CA THR A 15 -25.13 32.66 -29.62
C THR A 15 -25.09 31.47 -28.65
N ILE A 16 -26.16 30.69 -28.61
CA ILE A 16 -26.17 29.38 -27.96
C ILE A 16 -25.36 28.43 -28.85
N GLY A 17 -24.07 28.27 -28.54
CA GLY A 17 -23.21 27.28 -29.16
C GLY A 17 -23.52 25.89 -28.61
N LEU A 18 -24.18 25.06 -29.43
CA LEU A 18 -24.35 23.64 -29.14
C LEU A 18 -23.02 22.93 -29.49
N SER A 19 -22.14 22.77 -28.49
CA SER A 19 -20.90 22.01 -28.68
C SER A 19 -21.22 20.51 -28.70
N PRO A 20 -20.86 19.75 -29.75
CA PRO A 20 -20.90 18.30 -29.66
C PRO A 20 -19.85 17.83 -28.66
N LEU A 21 -20.31 17.13 -27.62
CA LEU A 21 -19.49 16.49 -26.62
C LEU A 21 -18.80 15.30 -27.31
N VAL A 22 -17.61 15.54 -27.87
CA VAL A 22 -16.75 14.49 -28.40
C VAL A 22 -16.26 13.68 -27.20
N MET A 23 -16.98 12.60 -26.89
CA MET A 23 -16.49 11.54 -26.02
C MET A 23 -15.36 10.81 -26.74
N GLY A 24 -14.15 11.39 -26.71
CA GLY A 24 -12.95 10.67 -27.08
C GLY A 24 -12.84 9.44 -26.20
N GLN A 25 -12.95 8.25 -26.79
CA GLN A 25 -12.56 7.02 -26.11
C GLN A 25 -11.11 7.20 -25.67
N GLN A 26 -10.90 7.24 -24.36
CA GLN A 26 -9.56 7.31 -23.83
C GLN A 26 -8.87 6.00 -24.16
N ASP A 27 -7.88 6.08 -25.05
CA ASP A 27 -7.12 4.94 -25.52
C ASP A 27 -6.49 4.23 -24.30
N THR A 28 -6.94 3.00 -24.04
CA THR A 28 -6.50 2.19 -22.89
C THR A 28 -5.25 1.38 -23.20
N VAL A 29 -4.63 1.59 -24.36
CA VAL A 29 -3.39 0.92 -24.74
C VAL A 29 -2.34 1.20 -23.66
N ARG A 30 -2.01 0.12 -22.94
CA ARG A 30 -1.00 0.11 -21.89
C ARG A 30 0.28 0.72 -22.46
N THR A 31 0.75 1.78 -21.82
CA THR A 31 2.08 2.35 -22.11
C THR A 31 3.09 1.22 -22.06
N ASP A 32 3.76 1.00 -23.19
CA ASP A 32 4.76 -0.03 -23.35
C ASP A 32 5.89 0.16 -22.32
N THR A 33 6.06 -0.83 -21.44
CA THR A 33 7.09 -0.83 -20.39
C THR A 33 8.48 -1.10 -20.96
N THR A 34 8.59 -1.47 -22.24
CA THR A 34 9.86 -1.70 -22.92
C THR A 34 10.58 -0.41 -23.36
N ARG A 35 10.07 0.78 -23.01
CA ARG A 35 10.87 2.00 -23.11
C ARG A 35 12.06 1.90 -22.16
N ILE A 36 13.17 1.38 -22.68
CA ILE A 36 14.48 1.30 -22.03
C ILE A 36 14.85 2.73 -21.66
N ARG A 37 14.72 3.07 -20.38
CA ARG A 37 15.41 4.26 -19.86
C ARG A 37 16.89 3.99 -20.09
N ILE A 38 17.53 4.80 -20.92
CA ILE A 38 19.00 4.79 -21.06
C ILE A 38 19.55 5.19 -19.69
N THR A 39 19.99 4.20 -18.93
CA THR A 39 20.64 4.38 -17.63
C THR A 39 22.13 4.21 -17.83
N ASN A 40 22.94 5.02 -17.15
CA ASN A 40 24.39 4.91 -17.26
C ASN A 40 24.84 3.57 -16.61
N PRO A 41 25.43 2.63 -17.36
CA PRO A 41 25.83 1.32 -16.81
C PRO A 41 26.95 1.41 -15.77
N TYR A 42 27.70 2.52 -15.73
CA TYR A 42 28.83 2.74 -14.83
C TYR A 42 28.46 3.45 -13.52
N ARG A 43 27.19 3.85 -13.33
CA ARG A 43 26.76 4.55 -12.12
C ARG A 43 25.41 4.04 -11.63
N PRO A 44 25.29 3.59 -10.37
CA PRO A 44 24.00 3.25 -9.80
C PRO A 44 23.09 4.49 -9.82
N THR A 45 21.90 4.34 -10.37
CA THR A 45 20.86 5.39 -10.38
C THR A 45 20.09 5.45 -9.07
N PHE A 46 20.25 4.42 -8.22
CA PHE A 46 19.59 4.33 -6.94
C PHE A 46 20.12 5.39 -5.96
N ARG A 47 19.20 6.08 -5.31
CA ARG A 47 19.49 7.00 -4.20
C ARG A 47 18.68 6.55 -3.01
N LEU A 48 19.37 6.26 -1.90
CA LEU A 48 18.73 6.02 -0.62
C LEU A 48 17.88 7.25 -0.28
N ARG A 49 16.58 7.04 -0.15
CA ARG A 49 15.67 8.04 0.40
C ARG A 49 15.29 7.61 1.80
N ASP A 50 15.46 8.53 2.71
CA ASP A 50 15.00 8.34 4.05
C ASP A 50 13.47 8.44 4.12
N ARG A 51 12.88 7.74 5.07
CA ARG A 51 11.43 7.67 5.26
C ARG A 51 10.95 8.93 5.98
N TYR A 52 9.84 9.50 5.53
CA TYR A 52 9.16 10.55 6.26
C TYR A 52 7.99 9.94 7.05
N GLY A 53 7.90 10.17 8.37
CA GLY A 53 6.80 9.66 9.20
C GLY A 53 7.11 8.34 9.91
N ASP A 54 6.14 7.42 9.96
CA ASP A 54 6.17 6.10 10.63
C ASP A 54 6.45 4.91 9.68
N PRO A 55 6.91 3.74 10.18
CA PRO A 55 7.31 2.62 9.33
C PRO A 55 6.15 1.78 8.77
N PHE A 56 4.92 2.01 9.25
CA PHE A 56 3.73 1.25 8.91
C PHE A 56 3.04 1.83 7.67
N SER A 57 2.86 3.15 7.61
CA SER A 57 2.24 3.84 6.47
C SER A 57 3.24 4.13 5.35
N TYR A 58 4.52 4.36 5.69
CA TYR A 58 5.56 4.71 4.72
C TYR A 58 6.56 3.58 4.53
N TYR A 59 6.22 2.56 3.75
CA TYR A 59 7.13 1.45 3.50
C TYR A 59 8.44 1.87 2.82
N ARG A 60 9.57 1.42 3.37
CA ARG A 60 10.86 1.42 2.68
C ARG A 60 11.03 0.12 1.91
N SER A 61 11.67 0.18 0.74
CA SER A 61 12.15 -1.03 0.10
C SER A 61 13.20 -1.68 1.01
N PHE A 62 13.10 -3.00 1.19
CA PHE A 62 14.10 -3.74 1.95
C PHE A 62 15.20 -4.20 0.99
N SER A 63 16.45 -3.97 1.36
CA SER A 63 17.61 -4.53 0.69
C SER A 63 18.67 -4.88 1.73
N PRO A 64 19.36 -6.03 1.61
CA PRO A 64 20.51 -6.35 2.47
C PRO A 64 21.65 -5.33 2.38
N LEU A 65 21.68 -4.54 1.30
CA LEU A 65 22.68 -3.49 1.09
C LEU A 65 22.33 -2.18 1.83
N PHE A 66 21.11 -2.06 2.36
CA PHE A 66 20.71 -0.87 3.12
C PHE A 66 21.17 -0.98 4.56
N LEU A 67 21.61 0.15 5.12
CA LEU A 67 21.96 0.22 6.53
C LEU A 67 20.72 -0.03 7.39
N GLN A 68 20.85 -0.92 8.38
CA GLN A 68 19.80 -1.19 9.35
C GLN A 68 19.60 0.02 10.28
N ASP A 69 18.40 0.15 10.85
CA ASP A 69 18.13 1.19 11.84
C ASP A 69 19.04 1.00 13.07
N ALA A 70 19.40 2.12 13.72
CA ALA A 70 20.31 2.09 14.86
C ALA A 70 19.69 1.37 16.07
N LYS A 71 20.51 0.64 16.84
CA LYS A 71 20.02 -0.17 17.98
C LYS A 71 19.33 0.64 19.09
N ASN A 72 19.60 1.94 19.17
CA ASN A 72 19.01 2.86 20.15
C ASN A 72 17.72 3.53 19.65
N LEU A 73 17.24 3.17 18.46
CA LEU A 73 15.95 3.61 17.94
C LEU A 73 14.84 2.75 18.53
N ASN A 74 13.96 3.36 19.32
CA ASN A 74 12.80 2.71 19.93
C ASN A 74 11.51 3.22 19.30
N PHE A 75 10.54 2.33 19.14
CA PHE A 75 9.20 2.66 18.68
C PHE A 75 8.23 2.62 19.85
N GLU A 76 7.49 3.70 20.06
CA GLU A 76 6.44 3.77 21.07
C GLU A 76 5.09 4.01 20.37
N LEU A 77 4.12 3.17 20.67
CA LEU A 77 2.77 3.23 20.12
C LEU A 77 1.80 3.55 21.25
N GLN A 78 1.15 4.70 21.14
CA GLN A 78 0.14 5.16 22.10
C GLN A 78 -1.24 5.20 21.43
N ILE A 79 -2.26 4.71 22.13
CA ILE A 79 -3.63 4.70 21.62
C ILE A 79 -4.39 5.85 22.26
N ASP A 80 -4.99 6.71 21.44
CA ASP A 80 -5.89 7.76 21.90
C ASP A 80 -7.34 7.26 21.99
N THR A 81 -8.12 7.89 22.86
CA THR A 81 -9.57 7.74 23.03
C THR A 81 -10.36 7.85 21.72
N GLY A 82 -9.85 8.60 20.75
CA GLY A 82 -10.41 8.71 19.40
C GLY A 82 -10.18 7.49 18.48
N ARG A 83 -9.59 6.39 18.97
CA ARG A 83 -9.18 5.21 18.17
C ARG A 83 -8.11 5.53 17.11
N HIS A 84 -7.17 6.40 17.49
CA HIS A 84 -5.98 6.70 16.70
C HIS A 84 -4.75 6.10 17.39
N TYR A 85 -3.85 5.55 16.60
CA TYR A 85 -2.52 5.12 17.03
C TYR A 85 -1.53 6.23 16.73
N ASN A 86 -0.92 6.76 17.79
CA ASN A 86 0.16 7.72 17.71
C ASN A 86 1.49 6.98 17.82
N ILE A 87 2.30 7.05 16.77
CA ILE A 87 3.57 6.36 16.65
C ILE A 87 4.70 7.36 16.85
N TYR A 88 5.58 7.06 17.81
CA TYR A 88 6.76 7.85 18.13
C TYR A 88 8.01 7.03 17.87
N GLU A 89 8.94 7.60 17.12
CA GLU A 89 10.29 7.07 16.93
C GLU A 89 11.23 7.85 17.84
N LYS A 90 11.77 7.20 18.86
CA LYS A 90 12.60 7.84 19.89
C LYS A 90 14.03 7.34 19.82
N MET A 91 14.99 8.26 19.93
CA MET A 91 16.38 7.95 20.22
C MET A 91 16.72 8.55 21.59
N GLY A 92 16.75 7.69 22.61
CA GLY A 92 16.84 8.14 23.99
C GLY A 92 15.59 8.94 24.39
N THR A 93 15.78 10.23 24.69
CA THR A 93 14.70 11.16 25.08
C THR A 93 14.16 12.00 23.91
N LEU A 94 14.86 11.99 22.77
CA LEU A 94 14.50 12.82 21.61
C LEU A 94 13.61 12.03 20.66
N ASN A 95 12.54 12.67 20.19
CA ASN A 95 11.78 12.17 19.04
C ASN A 95 12.63 12.34 17.79
N PHE A 96 13.06 11.22 17.20
CA PHE A 96 13.87 11.18 15.99
C PHE A 96 13.14 11.80 14.78
N ARG A 97 11.83 11.58 14.71
CA ARG A 97 10.95 12.07 13.63
C ARG A 97 9.66 12.66 14.18
N PRO A 98 8.96 13.48 13.36
CA PRO A 98 7.60 13.87 13.67
C PRO A 98 6.73 12.64 13.96
N PRO A 99 5.93 12.65 15.04
CA PRO A 99 5.03 11.55 15.31
C PRO A 99 3.98 11.45 14.21
N THR A 100 3.57 10.23 13.90
CA THR A 100 2.50 9.99 12.94
C THR A 100 1.29 9.42 13.65
N SER A 101 0.10 9.88 13.27
CA SER A 101 -1.17 9.40 13.79
C SER A 101 -1.90 8.64 12.69
N ILE A 102 -2.24 7.38 12.96
CA ILE A 102 -2.94 6.49 12.03
C ILE A 102 -4.25 6.04 12.66
N SER A 103 -5.32 6.02 11.88
CA SER A 103 -6.61 5.53 12.38
C SER A 103 -6.56 4.01 12.62
N PHE A 104 -7.43 3.50 13.50
CA PHE A 104 -7.52 2.07 13.75
C PHE A 104 -7.75 1.24 12.48
N ASP A 105 -8.64 1.70 11.61
CA ASP A 105 -9.00 0.99 10.38
C ASP A 105 -7.84 0.97 9.38
N GLU A 106 -7.13 2.09 9.24
CA GLU A 106 -5.95 2.18 8.38
C GLU A 106 -4.82 1.29 8.89
N PHE A 107 -4.56 1.30 10.20
CA PHE A 107 -3.58 0.41 10.81
C PHE A 107 -3.91 -1.06 10.54
N ASN A 108 -5.16 -1.47 10.72
CA ASN A 108 -5.60 -2.84 10.42
C ASN A 108 -5.42 -3.20 8.94
N ALA A 109 -5.73 -2.26 8.04
CA ALA A 109 -5.55 -2.46 6.61
C ALA A 109 -4.07 -2.67 6.25
N GLU A 110 -3.16 -1.90 6.87
CA GLU A 110 -1.72 -2.08 6.68
C GLU A 110 -1.20 -3.40 7.26
N GLN A 111 -1.64 -3.78 8.47
CA GLN A 111 -1.32 -5.09 9.05
C GLN A 111 -1.79 -6.24 8.15
N TYR A 112 -2.99 -6.14 7.60
CA TYR A 112 -3.52 -7.15 6.69
C TYR A 112 -2.68 -7.26 5.40
N LYS A 113 -2.20 -6.14 4.84
CA LYS A 113 -1.28 -6.14 3.69
C LYS A 113 0.05 -6.81 4.02
N LEU A 114 0.60 -6.56 5.21
CA LEU A 114 1.83 -7.19 5.68
C LEU A 114 1.68 -8.71 5.83
N ILE A 115 0.64 -9.17 6.51
CA ILE A 115 0.33 -10.59 6.71
C ILE A 115 0.17 -11.29 5.36
N LYS A 116 -0.57 -10.68 4.42
CA LYS A 116 -0.75 -11.23 3.07
C LYS A 116 0.57 -11.35 2.31
N ARG A 117 1.43 -10.34 2.40
CA ARG A 117 2.75 -10.34 1.76
C ARG A 117 3.62 -11.46 2.32
N GLU A 118 3.69 -11.58 3.65
CA GLU A 118 4.46 -12.62 4.34
C GLU A 118 3.95 -14.02 3.99
N TYR A 119 2.62 -14.19 3.93
CA TYR A 119 1.98 -15.43 3.49
C TYR A 119 2.47 -15.87 2.11
N TRP A 120 2.39 -14.98 1.12
CA TRP A 120 2.80 -15.31 -0.25
C TRP A 120 4.31 -15.55 -0.34
N GLN A 121 5.13 -14.75 0.34
CA GLN A 121 6.58 -14.96 0.37
C GLN A 121 6.93 -16.32 0.97
N THR A 122 6.30 -16.69 2.08
CA THR A 122 6.52 -17.97 2.75
C THR A 122 6.04 -19.13 1.88
N ARG A 123 4.88 -18.98 1.22
CA ARG A 123 4.35 -19.97 0.27
C ARG A 123 5.27 -20.16 -0.94
N SER A 124 5.81 -19.10 -1.51
CA SER A 124 6.77 -19.18 -2.62
C SER A 124 8.03 -19.95 -2.22
N LYS A 125 8.63 -19.61 -1.07
CA LYS A 125 9.81 -20.33 -0.55
C LYS A 125 9.55 -21.81 -0.29
N ALA A 126 8.33 -22.17 0.10
CA ALA A 126 7.95 -23.57 0.28
C ALA A 126 7.75 -24.33 -1.04
N LEU A 127 7.27 -23.65 -2.09
CA LEU A 127 7.17 -24.24 -3.43
C LEU A 127 8.54 -24.44 -4.08
N ASP A 128 9.49 -23.52 -3.84
CA ASP A 128 10.85 -23.56 -4.39
C ASP A 128 11.76 -24.61 -3.72
N GLY A 129 11.23 -25.42 -2.78
CA GLY A 129 11.95 -26.55 -2.20
C GLY A 129 13.06 -26.19 -1.20
N GLU A 130 13.28 -24.90 -0.91
CA GLU A 130 14.29 -24.44 0.07
C GLU A 130 13.87 -24.70 1.53
N SER A 131 12.65 -25.18 1.77
CA SER A 131 12.19 -25.60 3.10
C SER A 131 12.16 -27.12 3.20
N ALA A 132 13.15 -27.69 3.89
CA ALA A 132 13.24 -29.11 4.27
C ALA A 132 12.11 -29.60 5.21
N VAL A 133 11.00 -28.85 5.32
CA VAL A 133 9.82 -29.14 6.14
C VAL A 133 8.58 -28.98 5.25
N SER A 134 8.47 -29.82 4.22
CA SER A 134 7.39 -29.78 3.21
C SER A 134 6.00 -30.19 3.74
N GLY A 135 5.71 -30.04 5.03
CA GLY A 135 4.51 -30.67 5.64
C GLY A 135 3.81 -29.97 6.79
N ARG A 136 4.35 -28.86 7.35
CA ARG A 136 3.62 -28.11 8.39
C ARG A 136 3.00 -26.86 7.77
N GLY A 137 1.67 -26.80 7.78
CA GLY A 137 0.86 -25.73 7.22
C GLY A 137 1.41 -24.35 7.57
N LEU A 138 1.79 -23.59 6.54
CA LEU A 138 2.32 -22.24 6.65
C LEU A 138 1.15 -21.26 6.87
N ILE A 139 0.66 -21.20 8.09
CA ILE A 139 -0.39 -20.26 8.49
C ILE A 139 0.30 -19.06 9.15
N PRO A 140 0.17 -17.85 8.57
CA PRO A 140 0.82 -16.67 9.10
C PRO A 140 0.14 -16.27 10.41
N LYS A 141 0.93 -15.91 11.42
CA LYS A 141 0.39 -15.41 12.69
C LYS A 141 -0.25 -14.05 12.43
N ILE A 142 -1.52 -13.90 12.82
CA ILE A 142 -2.26 -12.63 12.72
C ILE A 142 -2.15 -11.91 14.05
N TYR A 143 -1.54 -10.73 14.05
CA TYR A 143 -1.50 -9.83 15.20
C TYR A 143 -2.82 -9.04 15.25
N VAL A 144 -3.57 -9.18 16.33
CA VAL A 144 -4.83 -8.46 16.56
C VAL A 144 -4.56 -7.19 17.38
N SER A 145 -5.39 -6.17 17.19
CA SER A 145 -5.30 -4.93 17.97
C SER A 145 -5.59 -5.16 19.47
N PRO A 146 -4.98 -4.38 20.39
CA PRO A 146 -5.22 -4.45 21.83
C PRO A 146 -6.68 -4.33 22.29
N VAL A 147 -7.58 -3.81 21.46
CA VAL A 147 -9.01 -3.72 21.77
C VAL A 147 -9.68 -5.10 21.66
N LEU A 148 -9.18 -5.97 20.77
CA LEU A 148 -9.62 -7.36 20.64
C LEU A 148 -8.95 -8.29 21.67
N ASP A 149 -7.83 -7.89 22.27
CA ASP A 149 -7.14 -8.65 23.34
C ASP A 149 -8.06 -8.95 24.53
N ARG A 150 -9.02 -8.06 24.84
CA ARG A 150 -9.96 -8.24 25.97
C ARG A 150 -11.04 -9.30 25.71
N ILE A 151 -11.31 -9.62 24.44
CA ILE A 151 -12.41 -10.53 24.04
C ILE A 151 -11.89 -11.91 23.60
N PHE A 152 -10.60 -12.02 23.25
CA PHE A 152 -10.03 -13.24 22.68
C PHE A 152 -8.82 -13.83 23.45
N GLY A 153 -8.44 -13.27 24.60
CA GLY A 153 -7.58 -13.97 25.55
C GLY A 153 -6.11 -14.15 25.16
N GLY A 154 -5.60 -13.34 24.22
CA GLY A 154 -4.19 -13.35 23.82
C GLY A 154 -3.94 -12.52 22.55
N SER A 155 -2.71 -12.02 22.40
CA SER A 155 -2.28 -11.14 21.30
C SER A 155 -2.11 -11.83 19.93
N TYR A 156 -2.44 -13.11 19.83
CA TYR A 156 -2.32 -13.92 18.62
C TYR A 156 -3.42 -14.99 18.55
N VAL A 157 -4.05 -15.12 17.38
CA VAL A 157 -4.97 -16.22 17.08
C VAL A 157 -4.27 -17.17 16.11
N GLU A 158 -3.90 -18.36 16.58
CA GLU A 158 -3.35 -19.43 15.74
C GLU A 158 -4.49 -20.34 15.26
N LEU A 159 -4.92 -20.18 14.01
CA LEU A 159 -5.93 -21.03 13.39
C LEU A 159 -5.24 -22.26 12.78
N ILE A 160 -5.28 -23.41 13.45
CA ILE A 160 -4.86 -24.68 12.86
C ILE A 160 -6.11 -25.39 12.33
N PRO A 161 -6.43 -25.33 11.03
CA PRO A 161 -7.54 -26.08 10.47
C PRO A 161 -7.21 -27.58 10.60
N ARG A 162 -8.05 -28.30 11.34
CA ARG A 162 -7.98 -29.76 11.45
C ARG A 162 -8.98 -30.37 10.46
N GLY A 163 -8.51 -31.24 9.58
CA GLY A 163 -9.34 -31.91 8.58
C GLY A 163 -8.71 -31.91 7.18
N PHE A 164 -9.20 -32.73 6.27
CA PHE A 164 -8.82 -32.73 4.86
C PHE A 164 -10.04 -32.37 3.99
N VAL A 165 -9.81 -31.60 2.93
CA VAL A 165 -10.82 -31.23 1.93
C VAL A 165 -10.37 -31.81 0.60
N ASN A 166 -11.17 -32.71 0.02
CA ASN A 166 -10.95 -33.22 -1.33
C ASN A 166 -11.80 -32.41 -2.31
N LEU A 167 -11.18 -31.90 -3.39
CA LEU A 167 -11.84 -31.13 -4.45
C LEU A 167 -11.74 -31.95 -5.74
N ASP A 168 -12.87 -32.49 -6.19
CA ASP A 168 -12.95 -33.25 -7.43
C ASP A 168 -13.47 -32.36 -8.57
N PHE A 169 -12.65 -32.16 -9.59
CA PHE A 169 -13.03 -31.42 -10.80
C PHE A 169 -13.27 -32.42 -11.93
N GLY A 170 -14.53 -32.60 -12.33
CA GLY A 170 -14.94 -33.45 -13.44
C GLY A 170 -15.69 -32.67 -14.52
N ALA A 171 -15.31 -32.85 -15.78
CA ALA A 171 -16.06 -32.35 -16.93
C ALA A 171 -16.32 -33.51 -17.90
N GLN A 172 -17.59 -33.81 -18.15
CA GLN A 172 -18.01 -34.84 -19.10
C GLN A 172 -18.64 -34.16 -20.31
N PHE A 173 -18.06 -34.40 -21.49
CA PHE A 173 -18.61 -33.95 -22.76
C PHE A 173 -18.95 -35.16 -23.60
N GLN A 174 -20.24 -35.36 -23.88
CA GLN A 174 -20.72 -36.40 -24.79
C GLN A 174 -21.14 -35.73 -26.10
N LYS A 175 -20.48 -36.12 -27.20
CA LYS A 175 -20.84 -35.71 -28.55
C LYS A 175 -21.45 -36.92 -29.26
N ASN A 176 -22.69 -36.79 -29.70
CA ASN A 176 -23.37 -37.77 -30.56
C ASN A 176 -22.84 -37.69 -31.99
#